data_AF-A0A257SYC8-F1
#
_entry.id   AF-A0A257SYC8-F1
#
_cell.length_a   1.000
_cell.length_b   1.000
_cell.length_c   1.000
_cell.angle_alpha   90.00
_cell.angle_beta   90.00
_cell.angle_gamma   90.00
#
_symmetry.space_group_name_H-M   'P 1'
#
loop_
_entity.id
_entity.type
_entity.pdbx_description
1 polymer ?
#
loop_
_entity_poly.entity_id
_entity_poly.type
_entity_poly.pdbx_seq_one_letter_code
_entity_poly.pdbx_strand_id
1 'polypeptide(L)'
;MFFKQRSSADGTLSYFYGCGGKGSAVAVDVVAGDEAWFVEEAQKAAVRIAFVIDTHVHADHVSGGRALAAQVGAPYCLHESDVGKVHFPIRGLRDGEVLETGNVITKVLHTPGHTPDSI
;
A
#
# COMPACT_ATOMS: atom_id res chain seq x y z
N MET A 1 15.13 -6.42 -7.29
CA MET A 1 14.02 -5.46 -7.07
C MET A 1 13.12 -5.50 -8.29
N PHE A 2 11.83 -5.35 -8.11
CA PHE A 2 10.91 -5.03 -9.20
C PHE A 2 10.07 -3.82 -8.83
N PHE A 3 9.52 -3.14 -9.83
CA PHE A 3 8.64 -1.98 -9.69
C PHE A 3 7.65 -1.99 -10.85
N LYS A 4 6.37 -1.79 -10.54
CA LYS A 4 5.26 -1.71 -11.51
C LYS A 4 4.36 -0.56 -11.11
N GLN A 5 3.83 0.12 -12.12
CA GLN A 5 2.88 1.21 -11.97
C GLN A 5 1.59 0.82 -12.70
N ARG A 6 0.45 1.18 -12.12
CA ARG A 6 -0.87 1.05 -12.72
C ARG A 6 -1.56 2.40 -12.67
N SER A 7 -2.17 2.80 -13.78
CA SER A 7 -3.03 3.98 -13.85
C SER A 7 -4.50 3.57 -13.82
N SER A 8 -5.32 4.28 -13.03
CA SER A 8 -6.77 4.14 -13.04
C SER A 8 -7.42 5.14 -14.01
N ALA A 9 -8.71 4.96 -14.29
CA ALA A 9 -9.47 5.89 -15.13
C ALA A 9 -9.62 7.29 -14.50
N ASP A 10 -9.57 7.36 -13.16
CA ASP A 10 -9.76 8.59 -12.39
C ASP A 10 -8.47 9.42 -12.26
N GLY A 11 -7.37 8.97 -12.88
CA GLY A 11 -6.08 9.65 -12.86
C GLY A 11 -5.19 9.28 -11.68
N THR A 12 -5.61 8.33 -10.84
CA THR A 12 -4.79 7.77 -9.75
C THR A 12 -3.67 6.90 -10.32
N LEU A 13 -2.51 6.95 -9.67
CA LEU A 13 -1.40 6.02 -9.92
C LEU A 13 -1.20 5.13 -8.70
N SER A 14 -1.30 3.82 -8.91
CA SER A 14 -1.00 2.82 -7.91
C SER A 14 0.35 2.17 -8.22
N TYR A 15 1.05 1.70 -7.18
CA TYR A 15 2.38 1.12 -7.32
C TYR A 15 2.48 -0.26 -6.68
N PHE A 16 3.20 -1.16 -7.34
CA PHE A 16 3.53 -2.48 -6.84
C PHE A 16 5.03 -2.74 -6.96
N TYR A 17 5.72 -2.92 -5.85
CA TYR A 17 7.18 -3.07 -5.84
C TYR A 17 7.64 -4.06 -4.78
N GLY A 18 8.86 -4.59 -4.93
CA GLY A 18 9.38 -5.53 -3.95
C GLY A 18 10.64 -6.28 -4.33
N CYS A 19 10.96 -7.28 -3.51
CA CYS A 19 12.09 -8.17 -3.67
C CYS A 19 11.65 -9.56 -4.15
N GLY A 20 11.78 -9.82 -5.46
CA GLY A 20 11.54 -11.15 -6.02
C GLY A 20 12.40 -12.25 -5.38
N GLY A 21 13.69 -11.98 -5.14
CA GLY A 21 14.61 -12.96 -4.54
C GLY A 21 14.31 -13.33 -3.08
N LYS A 22 13.47 -12.56 -2.38
CA LYS A 22 13.03 -12.83 -1.00
C LYS A 22 11.50 -13.00 -0.90
N GLY A 23 10.79 -13.01 -2.03
CA GLY A 23 9.36 -13.30 -2.06
C GLY A 23 8.47 -12.27 -1.36
N SER A 24 8.84 -10.99 -1.29
CA SER A 24 8.10 -9.97 -0.52
C SER A 24 7.90 -8.67 -1.29
N ALA A 25 6.73 -8.05 -1.14
CA ALA A 25 6.31 -6.88 -1.91
C ALA A 25 5.37 -5.94 -1.13
N VAL A 26 5.18 -4.74 -1.68
CA VAL A 26 4.30 -3.67 -1.19
C VAL A 26 3.36 -3.25 -2.31
N ALA A 27 2.08 -3.05 -1.96
CA ALA A 27 1.08 -2.39 -2.80
C ALA A 27 0.79 -0.99 -2.23
N VAL A 28 0.73 0.03 -3.08
CA VAL A 28 0.50 1.42 -2.70
C VAL A 28 -0.65 2.03 -3.49
N ASP A 29 -1.55 2.74 -2.81
CA ASP A 29 -2.69 3.49 -3.35
C ASP A 29 -3.57 2.64 -4.27
N VAL A 30 -4.02 1.50 -3.76
CA VAL A 30 -4.82 0.53 -4.52
C VAL A 30 -6.20 1.13 -4.75
N VAL A 31 -6.64 1.23 -6.00
CA VAL A 31 -8.00 1.68 -6.35
C VAL A 31 -8.98 0.51 -6.24
N ALA A 32 -10.20 0.75 -5.74
CA ALA A 32 -11.24 -0.27 -5.67
C ALA A 32 -11.56 -0.83 -7.06
N GLY A 33 -11.56 -2.16 -7.19
CA GLY A 33 -11.71 -2.87 -8.46
C GLY A 33 -10.38 -3.31 -9.11
N ASP A 34 -9.25 -2.78 -8.64
CA ASP A 34 -7.91 -3.15 -9.15
C ASP A 34 -7.23 -4.26 -8.33
N GLU A 35 -7.86 -4.79 -7.29
CA GLU A 35 -7.25 -5.76 -6.37
C GLU A 35 -6.75 -7.02 -7.08
N ALA A 36 -7.50 -7.50 -8.07
CA ALA A 36 -7.14 -8.67 -8.87
C ALA A 36 -5.80 -8.47 -9.60
N TRP A 37 -5.52 -7.26 -10.09
CA TRP A 37 -4.25 -6.96 -10.75
C TRP A 37 -3.09 -7.14 -9.79
N PHE A 38 -3.18 -6.64 -8.55
CA PHE A 38 -2.13 -6.82 -7.55
C PHE A 38 -1.89 -8.28 -7.19
N VAL A 39 -2.96 -9.08 -7.07
CA VAL A 39 -2.86 -10.52 -6.79
C VAL A 39 -2.18 -11.25 -7.94
N GLU A 40 -2.56 -10.95 -9.19
CA GLU A 40 -1.93 -11.54 -10.38
C GLU A 40 -0.44 -11.14 -10.50
N GLU A 41 -0.12 -9.88 -10.26
CA GLU A 41 1.27 -9.41 -10.32
C GLU A 41 2.14 -10.02 -9.21
N ALA A 42 1.57 -10.24 -8.02
CA ALA A 42 2.23 -10.94 -6.93
C ALA A 42 2.51 -12.41 -7.29
N GLN A 43 1.53 -13.10 -7.91
CA GLN A 43 1.71 -14.47 -8.40
C GLN A 43 2.77 -14.57 -9.48
N LYS A 44 2.72 -13.69 -10.50
CA LYS A 44 3.72 -13.63 -11.60
C LYS A 44 5.14 -13.41 -11.07
N ALA A 45 5.28 -12.58 -10.03
CA ALA A 45 6.57 -12.28 -9.41
C ALA A 45 6.99 -13.28 -8.32
N ALA A 46 6.16 -14.29 -8.01
CA ALA A 46 6.36 -15.25 -6.93
C ALA A 46 6.64 -14.57 -5.57
N VAL A 47 5.84 -13.54 -5.23
CA VAL A 47 5.97 -12.77 -3.99
C VAL A 47 4.67 -12.75 -3.19
N ARG A 48 4.80 -12.57 -1.87
CA ARG A 48 3.69 -12.21 -0.98
C ARG A 48 3.64 -10.68 -0.83
N ILE A 49 2.44 -10.12 -0.86
CA ILE A 49 2.22 -8.73 -0.47
C ILE A 49 2.32 -8.65 1.06
N ALA A 50 3.36 -7.99 1.56
CA ALA A 50 3.64 -7.86 2.99
C ALA A 50 3.01 -6.60 3.59
N PHE A 51 2.78 -5.57 2.79
CA PHE A 51 2.14 -4.32 3.20
C PHE A 51 1.23 -3.81 2.07
N VAL A 52 0.05 -3.36 2.43
CA VAL A 52 -0.83 -2.55 1.56
C VAL A 52 -0.95 -1.19 2.20
N ILE A 53 -0.54 -0.14 1.50
CA ILE A 53 -0.39 1.21 2.03
C ILE A 53 -1.25 2.15 1.20
N ASP A 54 -2.03 3.01 1.85
CA ASP A 54 -2.43 4.26 1.20
C ASP A 54 -1.57 5.40 1.75
N THR A 55 -1.16 6.29 0.84
CA THR A 55 -0.35 7.47 1.18
C THR A 55 -1.12 8.47 2.02
N HIS A 56 -2.44 8.51 1.86
CA HIS A 56 -3.38 9.32 2.63
C HIS A 56 -4.81 8.80 2.46
N VAL A 57 -5.75 9.31 3.25
CA VAL A 57 -7.18 9.12 2.99
C VAL A 57 -7.58 9.90 1.73
N HIS A 58 -7.80 9.15 0.65
CA HIS A 58 -8.11 9.69 -0.69
C HIS A 58 -9.47 10.39 -0.77
N ALA A 59 -9.55 11.46 -1.58
CA ALA A 59 -10.76 12.24 -1.81
C ALA A 59 -11.33 12.07 -3.24
N ASP A 60 -10.53 11.49 -4.14
CA ASP A 60 -10.78 11.35 -5.58
C ASP A 60 -11.23 9.94 -5.98
N HIS A 61 -10.91 8.92 -5.17
CA HIS A 61 -11.29 7.53 -5.45
C HIS A 61 -11.57 6.75 -4.17
N VAL A 62 -12.24 5.60 -4.31
CA VAL A 62 -12.41 4.64 -3.21
C VAL A 62 -11.19 3.73 -3.17
N SER A 63 -10.51 3.68 -2.01
CA SER A 63 -9.40 2.75 -1.80
C SER A 63 -9.86 1.30 -1.83
N GLY A 64 -9.21 0.49 -2.67
CA GLY A 64 -9.22 -0.96 -2.66
C GLY A 64 -8.19 -1.57 -1.69
N GLY A 65 -7.41 -0.75 -1.00
CA GLY A 65 -6.32 -1.19 -0.13
C GLY A 65 -6.79 -2.11 1.00
N ARG A 66 -7.91 -1.77 1.65
CA ARG A 66 -8.52 -2.62 2.69
C ARG A 66 -8.99 -3.97 2.15
N ALA A 67 -9.59 -3.99 0.96
CA ALA A 67 -10.09 -5.21 0.34
C ALA A 67 -8.93 -6.13 -0.06
N LEU A 68 -7.91 -5.58 -0.71
CA LEU A 68 -6.69 -6.31 -1.06
C LEU A 68 -5.99 -6.88 0.18
N ALA A 69 -5.82 -6.06 1.23
CA ALA A 69 -5.18 -6.47 2.48
C ALA A 69 -5.89 -7.67 3.12
N ALA A 70 -7.23 -7.65 3.14
CA ALA A 70 -8.03 -8.78 3.61
C ALA A 70 -7.86 -10.03 2.74
N GLN A 71 -7.84 -9.87 1.41
CA GLN A 71 -7.69 -10.98 0.46
C GLN A 71 -6.34 -11.69 0.58
N VAL A 72 -5.26 -10.95 0.82
CA VAL A 72 -3.88 -11.47 0.82
C VAL A 72 -3.31 -11.70 2.22
N GLY A 73 -4.08 -11.41 3.28
CA GLY A 73 -3.65 -11.55 4.67
C GLY A 73 -2.47 -10.65 5.02
N ALA A 74 -2.53 -9.39 4.58
CA ALA A 74 -1.53 -8.35 4.86
C ALA A 74 -2.14 -7.23 5.73
N PRO A 75 -1.32 -6.48 6.49
CA PRO A 75 -1.78 -5.26 7.14
C PRO A 75 -2.18 -4.20 6.11
N TYR A 76 -3.35 -3.60 6.33
CA TYR A 76 -3.73 -2.35 5.68
C TYR A 76 -3.15 -1.18 6.48
N CYS A 77 -2.34 -0.35 5.83
CA CYS A 77 -1.50 0.64 6.45
C CYS A 77 -1.94 2.05 6.04
N LEU A 78 -2.12 2.91 7.04
CA LEU A 78 -2.33 4.36 6.90
C LEU A 78 -1.38 5.05 7.89
N HIS A 79 -1.30 6.37 7.85
CA HIS A 79 -0.59 7.10 8.89
C HIS A 79 -1.20 6.84 10.28
N GLU A 80 -0.36 6.86 11.32
CA GLU A 80 -0.79 6.53 12.68
C GLU A 80 -1.90 7.45 13.22
N SER A 81 -2.02 8.66 12.67
CA SER A 81 -3.09 9.59 13.07
C SER A 81 -4.49 9.09 12.75
N ASP A 82 -4.66 8.09 11.88
CA ASP A 82 -5.96 7.58 11.50
C ASP A 82 -6.42 6.40 12.35
N VAL A 83 -5.56 5.92 13.25
CA VAL A 83 -5.91 4.87 14.22
C VAL A 83 -7.04 5.39 15.10
N GLY A 84 -8.21 4.74 15.02
CA GLY A 84 -9.41 5.14 15.74
C GLY A 84 -10.23 6.26 15.09
N LYS A 85 -9.75 6.88 13.99
CA LYS A 85 -10.57 7.77 13.15
C LYS A 85 -11.36 6.99 12.10
N VAL A 86 -10.76 5.96 11.53
CA VAL A 86 -11.45 5.03 10.63
C VAL A 86 -12.17 3.93 11.41
N HIS A 87 -13.29 3.44 10.88
CA HIS A 87 -14.14 2.44 11.54
C HIS A 87 -13.69 0.98 11.33
N PHE A 88 -12.41 0.75 11.07
CA PHE A 88 -11.83 -0.57 10.81
C PHE A 88 -10.37 -0.62 11.28
N PRO A 89 -9.81 -1.81 11.56
CA PRO A 89 -8.43 -1.91 12.02
C PRO A 89 -7.44 -1.53 10.91
N ILE A 90 -6.39 -0.81 11.30
CA ILE A 90 -5.27 -0.43 10.44
C ILE A 90 -3.94 -0.63 11.18
N ARG A 91 -2.85 -0.75 10.44
CA ARG A 91 -1.49 -0.60 10.94
C ARG A 91 -1.06 0.85 10.76
N GLY A 92 -1.01 1.61 11.85
CA GLY A 92 -0.54 2.99 11.83
C GLY A 92 0.96 3.07 11.53
N LEU A 93 1.33 3.82 10.48
CA LEU A 93 2.70 4.09 10.07
C LEU A 93 3.22 5.38 10.71
N ARG A 94 4.46 5.35 11.19
CA ARG A 94 5.12 6.50 11.84
C ARG A 94 6.18 7.13 10.95
N ASP A 95 6.44 8.42 11.14
CA ASP A 95 7.59 9.07 10.51
C ASP A 95 8.90 8.33 10.83
N GLY A 96 9.71 8.12 9.79
CA GLY A 96 10.99 7.43 9.88
C GLY A 96 10.90 5.91 10.06
N GLU A 97 9.71 5.32 10.14
CA GLU A 97 9.53 3.88 10.22
C GLU A 97 10.09 3.19 8.97
N VAL A 98 10.73 2.04 9.18
CA VAL A 98 11.33 1.25 8.10
C VAL A 98 10.52 -0.04 7.89
N LEU A 99 10.00 -0.21 6.68
CA LEU A 99 9.30 -1.41 6.25
C LEU A 99 10.23 -2.26 5.39
N GLU A 100 10.62 -3.41 5.93
CA GLU A 100 11.50 -4.36 5.25
C GLU A 100 10.70 -5.34 4.39
N THR A 101 11.00 -5.39 3.10
CA THR A 101 10.44 -6.36 2.15
C THR A 101 11.56 -7.10 1.42
N GLY A 102 12.39 -7.79 2.20
CA GLY A 102 13.60 -8.44 1.71
C GLY A 102 14.72 -7.43 1.46
N ASN A 103 15.27 -7.40 0.25
CA ASN A 103 16.32 -6.42 -0.11
C ASN A 103 15.75 -5.04 -0.49
N VAL A 104 14.43 -4.86 -0.43
CA VAL A 104 13.77 -3.58 -0.68
C VAL A 104 13.31 -3.02 0.67
N ILE A 105 13.71 -1.77 0.92
CA ILE A 105 13.47 -1.07 2.18
C ILE A 105 12.66 0.19 1.86
N THR A 106 11.50 0.33 2.49
CA THR A 106 10.66 1.53 2.40
C THR A 106 10.78 2.31 3.70
N LYS A 107 11.23 3.56 3.63
CA LYS A 107 11.21 4.48 4.78
C LYS A 107 9.98 5.36 4.66
N VAL A 108 9.13 5.35 5.68
CA VAL A 108 7.96 6.24 5.80
C VAL A 108 8.44 7.65 6.10
N LEU A 109 7.89 8.65 5.42
CA LEU A 109 8.17 10.07 5.68
C LEU A 109 6.83 10.78 5.90
N HIS A 110 6.59 11.31 7.10
CA HIS A 110 5.38 12.09 7.32
C HIS A 110 5.48 13.41 6.54
N THR A 111 4.62 13.57 5.54
CA THR A 111 4.65 14.68 4.59
C THR A 111 3.30 15.44 4.56
N PRO A 112 2.85 15.97 5.71
CA PRO A 112 1.55 16.63 5.79
C PRO A 112 1.52 17.87 4.89
N GLY A 113 0.37 18.12 4.29
CA GLY A 113 0.16 19.28 3.42
C GLY A 113 -1.11 19.13 2.62
N HIS A 114 -1.13 18.18 1.68
CA HIS A 114 -2.35 17.80 0.97
C HIS A 114 -3.42 17.32 1.96
N THR A 115 -3.05 16.39 2.83
CA THR A 115 -3.82 16.03 4.03
C THR A 115 -2.91 16.00 5.27
N PRO A 116 -3.46 16.08 6.49
CA PRO A 116 -2.66 15.97 7.73
C PRO A 116 -2.02 14.58 7.93
N ASP A 117 -2.59 13.55 7.31
CA ASP A 117 -2.18 12.14 7.38
C ASP A 117 -1.27 11.68 6.22
N SER A 118 -0.88 12.58 5.31
CA SER A 118 -0.03 12.23 4.16
C SER A 118 1.35 11.70 4.58
N ILE A 119 1.77 10.56 4.02
CA ILE A 119 3.06 9.87 4.24
C ILE A 119 3.77 9.46 2.94
#